data_AF-H3C4S6-F1
#
_entry.id   AF-H3C4S6-F1
#
_cell.length_a   1.000
_cell.length_b   1.000
_cell.length_c   1.000
_cell.angle_alpha   90.00
_cell.angle_beta   90.00
_cell.angle_gamma   90.00
#
_symmetry.space_group_name_H-M   'P 1'
#
loop_
_entity.id
_entity.type
_entity.pdbx_description
1 polymer ?
#
loop_
_entity_poly.entity_id
_entity_poly.type
_entity_poly.pdbx_seq_one_letter_code
_entity_poly.pdbx_strand_id
1 'polypeptide(L)' 'MFWKFDLHTTSHIDQLLDNEDVTLRELMEEDDVLQECKAQNRRLLLFLSQDHCMQELVNLITTEPPADIEERSRFK' A
#
# COMPACT_ATOMS: atom_id res chain seq x y z
N MET A 1 -5.94 3.13 20.20
CA MET A 1 -4.68 2.50 19.77
C MET A 1 -4.66 2.53 18.25
N PHE A 2 -3.49 2.66 17.64
CA PHE A 2 -3.28 2.68 16.18
C PHE A 2 -3.79 1.40 15.46
N TRP A 3 -4.19 0.39 16.23
CA TRP A 3 -4.71 -0.90 15.77
C TRP A 3 -6.14 -1.12 16.30
N LYS A 4 -7.11 -0.33 15.81
CA LYS A 4 -8.52 -0.65 16.06
C LYS A 4 -8.96 -1.75 15.10
N PHE A 5 -9.61 -2.77 15.65
CA PHE A 5 -10.09 -3.94 14.94
C PHE A 5 -11.53 -3.67 14.53
N ASP A 6 -11.73 -2.89 13.46
CA ASP A 6 -13.05 -2.74 12.86
C ASP A 6 -13.19 -3.83 11.79
N LEU A 7 -13.96 -4.88 12.12
CA LEU A 7 -14.44 -5.85 11.12
C LEU A 7 -15.36 -5.08 10.17
N HIS A 8 -14.81 -4.50 9.11
CA HIS A 8 -15.62 -3.95 8.03
C HIS A 8 -16.00 -5.05 7.03
N THR A 9 -17.31 -5.09 6.83
CA THR A 9 -18.06 -5.84 5.84
C THR A 9 -17.55 -5.40 4.45
N THR A 10 -16.87 -6.32 3.75
CA THR A 10 -16.20 -6.12 2.45
C THR A 10 -14.88 -5.35 2.55
N SER A 11 -13.77 -6.02 2.21
CA SER A 11 -12.43 -5.42 2.18
C SER A 11 -12.37 -4.34 1.09
N HIS A 12 -12.06 -3.10 1.47
CA HIS A 12 -11.91 -1.99 0.52
C HIS A 12 -10.71 -2.26 -0.41
N ILE A 13 -9.65 -2.85 0.13
CA ILE A 13 -8.51 -3.38 -0.64
C ILE A 13 -8.96 -4.37 -1.71
N ASP A 14 -9.84 -5.33 -1.39
CA ASP A 14 -10.30 -6.29 -2.41
C ASP A 14 -11.08 -5.61 -3.54
N GLN A 15 -11.87 -4.57 -3.24
CA GLN A 15 -12.56 -3.77 -4.25
C GLN A 15 -11.58 -2.96 -5.11
N LEU A 16 -10.55 -2.40 -4.50
CA LEU A 16 -9.50 -1.68 -5.22
C LEU A 16 -8.72 -2.62 -6.15
N LEU A 17 -8.44 -3.84 -5.69
CA LEU A 17 -7.79 -4.90 -6.46
C LEU A 17 -8.69 -5.53 -7.54
N ASP A 18 -9.99 -5.19 -7.60
CA ASP A 18 -10.85 -5.54 -8.73
C ASP A 18 -10.62 -4.61 -9.94
N ASN A 19 -9.97 -3.45 -9.74
CA ASN A 19 -9.57 -2.56 -10.83
C ASN A 19 -8.30 -3.08 -11.52
N GLU A 20 -8.36 -3.30 -12.82
CA GLU A 20 -7.22 -3.81 -13.61
C GLU A 20 -6.06 -2.80 -13.70
N ASP A 21 -6.35 -1.51 -13.54
CA ASP A 21 -5.36 -0.42 -13.61
C ASP A 21 -4.84 0.03 -12.23
N VAL A 22 -5.17 -0.72 -11.16
CA VAL A 22 -4.75 -0.37 -9.80
C VAL A 22 -3.23 -0.28 -9.67
N THR A 23 -2.76 0.80 -9.05
CA THR A 23 -1.34 1.02 -8.80
C THR A 23 -0.95 0.68 -7.38
N LEU A 24 0.33 0.36 -7.17
CA LEU A 24 0.87 0.18 -5.82
C LEU A 24 0.68 1.44 -4.96
N ARG A 25 0.78 2.63 -5.56
CA ARG A 25 0.64 3.90 -4.84
C ARG A 25 -0.76 4.10 -4.29
N GLU A 26 -1.78 3.88 -5.12
CA GLU A 26 -3.18 3.96 -4.67
C GLU A 26 -3.44 2.99 -3.53
N LEU A 27 -2.92 1.76 -3.66
CA LEU A 27 -3.02 0.76 -2.60
C LEU A 27 -2.35 1.27 -1.32
N MET A 28 -1.12 1.82 -1.38
CA MET A 28 -0.36 2.29 -0.22
C MET A 28 -0.99 3.48 0.51
N GLU A 29 -1.90 4.23 -0.12
CA GLU A 29 -2.66 5.31 0.52
C GLU A 29 -3.80 4.79 1.42
N GLU A 30 -4.16 3.52 1.31
CA GLU A 30 -5.25 2.93 2.09
C GLU A 30 -4.81 2.65 3.55
N ASP A 31 -5.61 3.12 4.50
CA ASP A 31 -5.33 2.99 5.94
C ASP A 31 -5.31 1.53 6.43
N ASP A 32 -5.95 0.62 5.70
CA ASP A 32 -6.13 -0.78 6.06
C ASP A 32 -5.09 -1.73 5.45
N VAL A 33 -4.19 -1.28 4.56
CA VAL A 33 -3.16 -2.14 3.90
C VAL A 33 -2.39 -2.99 4.89
N LEU A 34 -1.89 -2.38 5.97
CA LEU A 34 -1.09 -3.09 6.97
C LEU A 34 -1.93 -4.08 7.77
N GLN A 35 -3.21 -3.75 8.02
CA GLN A 35 -4.14 -4.66 8.70
C GLN A 35 -4.48 -5.85 7.82
N GLU A 36 -4.78 -5.62 6.55
CA GLU A 36 -5.11 -6.65 5.55
C GLU A 36 -3.89 -7.57 5.27
N CYS A 37 -2.68 -7.00 5.24
CA CYS A 37 -1.44 -7.79 5.19
C CYS A 37 -1.32 -8.71 6.40
N LYS A 38 -1.54 -8.18 7.61
CA LYS A 38 -1.49 -8.93 8.86
C LYS A 38 -2.60 -10.00 8.93
N ALA A 39 -3.77 -9.70 8.39
CA ALA A 39 -4.91 -10.62 8.27
C ALA A 39 -4.69 -11.70 7.20
N GLN A 40 -3.54 -11.69 6.51
CA GLN A 40 -3.19 -12.62 5.44
C GLN A 40 -4.16 -12.57 4.26
N ASN A 41 -4.64 -11.37 3.88
CA ASN A 41 -5.42 -11.20 2.67
C ASN A 41 -4.62 -11.69 1.46
N ARG A 42 -5.04 -12.82 0.89
CA ARG A 42 -4.30 -13.50 -0.17
C ARG A 42 -4.23 -12.69 -1.45
N ARG A 43 -5.25 -11.90 -1.77
CA ARG A 43 -5.27 -11.06 -2.98
C ARG A 43 -4.22 -9.95 -2.87
N LEU A 44 -4.24 -9.25 -1.74
CA LEU A 44 -3.25 -8.24 -1.40
C LEU A 44 -1.83 -8.81 -1.42
N LEU A 45 -1.61 -9.93 -0.74
CA LEU A 45 -0.28 -10.55 -0.69
C LEU A 45 0.21 -10.99 -2.08
N LEU A 46 -0.67 -11.52 -2.93
CA LEU A 46 -0.32 -11.89 -4.30
C LEU A 46 0.06 -10.67 -5.14
N PHE A 47 -0.68 -9.56 -5.02
CA PHE A 47 -0.38 -8.31 -5.71
C PHE A 47 0.98 -7.74 -5.25
N LEU A 48 1.17 -7.58 -3.94
CA LEU A 48 2.42 -7.04 -3.39
C LEU A 48 3.65 -7.92 -3.71
N SER A 49 3.46 -9.22 -3.90
CA SER A 49 4.53 -10.16 -4.25
C SER A 49 4.91 -10.16 -5.73
N GLN A 50 4.24 -9.38 -6.59
CA GLN A 50 4.63 -9.21 -7.98
C GLN A 50 5.99 -8.49 -8.08
N ASP A 51 6.81 -8.85 -9.06
CA ASP A 51 8.18 -8.31 -9.21
C ASP A 51 8.20 -6.78 -9.28
N HIS A 52 7.28 -6.16 -10.03
CA HIS A 52 7.21 -4.70 -10.14
C HIS A 52 6.83 -4.04 -8.81
N CYS A 53 5.88 -4.63 -8.07
CA CYS A 53 5.44 -4.10 -6.77
C CYS A 53 6.57 -4.20 -5.76
N MET A 54 7.25 -5.34 -5.70
CA MET A 54 8.39 -5.54 -4.80
C MET A 54 9.52 -4.54 -5.10
N GLN A 55 9.84 -4.31 -6.38
CA GLN A 55 10.85 -3.33 -6.76
C GLN A 55 10.42 -1.90 -6.39
N GLU A 56 9.17 -1.53 -6.65
CA GLU A 56 8.66 -0.20 -6.34
C GLU A 56 8.60 0.05 -4.83
N LEU A 57 8.16 -0.94 -4.02
CA LEU A 57 8.21 -0.88 -2.56
C LEU A 57 9.62 -0.60 -2.03
N VAL A 58 10.63 -1.32 -2.57
CA VAL A 58 12.03 -1.09 -2.18
C VAL A 58 12.45 0.32 -2.60
N ASN A 59 12.14 0.73 -3.83
CA ASN A 59 12.48 2.07 -4.32
C ASN A 59 11.85 3.17 -3.47
N LEU A 60 10.61 3.03 -3.01
CA LEU A 60 9.95 4.00 -2.13
C LEU A 60 10.66 4.17 -0.79
N ILE A 61 11.35 3.12 -0.29
CA ILE A 61 12.09 3.14 0.97
C ILE A 61 13.52 3.64 0.76
N THR A 62 14.18 3.23 -0.32
CA THR A 62 15.62 3.47 -0.53
C THR A 62 15.93 4.70 -1.38
N THR A 63 14.97 5.20 -2.14
CA THR A 63 15.18 6.36 -3.01
C THR A 63 14.91 7.63 -2.23
N GLU A 64 15.94 8.45 -2.07
CA GLU A 64 15.76 9.76 -1.44
C GLU A 64 14.86 10.64 -2.34
N PRO A 65 13.84 11.30 -1.76
CA PRO A 65 12.99 12.21 -2.50
C PRO A 65 13.84 13.33 -3.12
N PRO A 66 13.55 13.75 -4.36
CA PRO A 66 14.27 14.82 -5.03
C PRO A 66 14.42 16.07 -4.14
N ALA A 67 15.63 16.65 -4.13
CA ALA A 67 15.98 17.77 -3.25
C ALA A 67 15.30 19.10 -3.63
N ASP A 68 14.65 19.16 -4.79
CA ASP A 68 13.85 20.28 -5.30
C ASP A 68 12.42 20.31 -4.72
N ILE A 69 12.00 19.26 -4.01
CA ILE A 69 10.71 19.20 -3.32
C ILE A 69 10.86 19.77 -1.90
N GLU A 70 9.89 20.53 -1.38
CA GLU A 70 9.89 21.00 0.01
C GLU A 70 10.09 19.83 1.00
N GLU A 71 10.98 19.97 1.99
CA GLU A 71 11.31 18.89 2.95
C GLU A 71 10.08 18.25 3.62
N ARG A 72 9.03 19.03 3.87
CA ARG A 72 7.76 18.52 4.43
C ARG A 72 6.97 17.62 3.50
N SER A 73 7.16 17.77 2.19
CA SER A 73 6.53 16.98 1.14
C SER A 73 7.44 15.85 0.65
N ARG A 74 8.75 15.92 0.93
CA ARG A 74 9.73 14.87 0.59
C ARG A 74 9.44 13.57 1.34
N PHE A 75 9.17 13.63 2.63
CA PHE A 75 9.04 12.45 3.51
C PHE A 75 7.62 12.17 3.97
N LYS A 76 6.63 12.60 3.19
CA LYS A 76 5.21 12.35 3.50
C LYS A 76 4.80 11.00 2.94
#